data_AF-A0A963JY09-F1
#
_entry.id   AF-A0A963JY09-F1
#
_cell.length_a   1.000
_cell.length_b   1.000
_cell.length_c   1.000
_cell.angle_alpha   90.00
_cell.angle_beta   90.00
_cell.angle_gamma   90.00
#
_symmetry.space_group_name_H-M   'P 1'
#
loop_
_entity.id
_entity.type
_entity.pdbx_description
1 polymer ?
#
loop_
_entity_poly.entity_id
_entity_poly.type
_entity_poly.pdbx_seq_one_letter_code
_entity_poly.pdbx_strand_id
1 'polypeptide(L)'
;MSDFTSNFWSVYVAGLTLIGIIACMLLLWITARKKIVSSSDNTTGHVWDEDLTEMNNPMPRWWMWMFVLTTVFALGYLILYPGLGSFAGKLGWTQLGEYQQEMDKGRAEIEPLYARFASMKPEEVAGDAQAMAIGERLFMNNCAQCHGSDARGGKSFPNLTDGDWLHGGTPEKISETLHQGRVGNMPPMAEAVGNADDVRNLSHYVLSLSGSPHDSLRASLGKPKFAACAACHGMDGKGNQAL
;
A
#
# COMPACT_ATOMS: atom_id res chain seq x y z
N MET A 1 8.41 -15.71 -14.43
CA MET A 1 8.52 -16.68 -15.55
C MET A 1 7.22 -17.44 -15.55
N SER A 2 6.49 -17.51 -16.66
CA SER A 2 5.34 -18.40 -16.76
C SER A 2 5.88 -19.82 -16.78
N ASP A 3 6.02 -20.41 -15.59
CA ASP A 3 6.50 -21.78 -15.44
C ASP A 3 5.42 -22.71 -15.97
N PHE A 4 5.45 -22.94 -17.28
CA PHE A 4 4.59 -23.91 -17.92
C PHE A 4 4.99 -25.31 -17.46
N THR A 5 4.00 -26.09 -17.04
CA THR A 5 4.20 -27.48 -16.62
C THR A 5 4.69 -28.40 -17.74
N SER A 6 4.62 -27.94 -19.00
CA SER A 6 5.21 -28.58 -20.17
C SER A 6 5.35 -27.59 -21.33
N ASN A 7 6.22 -27.91 -22.29
CA ASN A 7 6.41 -27.10 -23.51
C ASN A 7 5.13 -26.99 -24.38
N PHE A 8 4.17 -27.89 -24.19
CA PHE A 8 2.88 -27.86 -24.89
C PHE A 8 2.18 -26.50 -24.73
N TRP A 9 2.12 -25.97 -23.50
CA TRP A 9 1.41 -24.72 -23.21
C TRP A 9 2.05 -23.50 -23.86
N SER A 10 3.38 -23.48 -23.95
CA SER A 10 4.12 -22.42 -24.66
C SER A 10 3.74 -22.39 -26.13
N VAL A 11 3.81 -23.56 -26.80
CA VAL A 11 3.47 -23.69 -28.22
C VAL A 11 1.99 -23.44 -28.46
N TYR A 12 1.11 -23.91 -27.58
CA TYR A 12 -0.33 -23.70 -27.65
C TYR A 12 -0.69 -22.20 -27.61
N VAL A 13 -0.16 -21.46 -26.63
CA VAL A 13 -0.40 -20.02 -26.50
C VAL A 13 0.16 -19.28 -27.72
N ALA A 14 1.42 -19.52 -28.09
CA ALA A 14 2.03 -18.88 -29.24
C ALA A 14 1.26 -19.16 -30.54
N GLY A 15 0.86 -20.42 -30.76
CA GLY A 15 0.10 -20.86 -31.92
C GLY A 15 -1.27 -20.18 -32.00
N LEU A 16 -2.06 -20.20 -30.93
CA LEU A 16 -3.39 -19.57 -30.93
C LEU A 16 -3.32 -18.05 -31.10
N THR A 17 -2.35 -17.39 -30.48
CA THR A 17 -2.17 -15.94 -30.63
C THR A 17 -1.87 -15.58 -32.09
N LEU A 18 -0.92 -16.27 -32.73
CA LEU A 18 -0.55 -16.01 -34.12
C LEU A 18 -1.68 -16.36 -35.10
N ILE A 19 -2.36 -17.50 -34.89
CA ILE A 19 -3.53 -17.89 -35.69
C ILE A 19 -4.63 -16.85 -35.56
N GLY A 20 -4.90 -16.36 -34.35
CA GLY A 20 -5.89 -15.31 -34.10
C GLY A 20 -5.58 -14.02 -34.86
N ILE A 21 -4.33 -13.54 -34.78
CA ILE A 21 -3.90 -12.34 -35.50
C ILE A 21 -4.05 -12.53 -37.02
N ILE A 22 -3.61 -13.68 -37.55
CA ILE A 22 -3.74 -14.00 -38.98
C ILE A 22 -5.22 -14.09 -39.38
N ALA A 23 -6.07 -14.71 -38.56
CA ALA A 23 -7.50 -14.82 -38.80
C ALA A 23 -8.19 -13.46 -38.82
N CYS A 24 -7.82 -12.52 -37.94
CA CYS A 24 -8.32 -11.14 -37.98
C CYS A 24 -7.94 -10.43 -39.29
N MET A 25 -6.69 -10.59 -39.75
CA MET A 25 -6.24 -10.01 -41.02
C MET A 25 -6.92 -10.66 -42.23
N LEU A 26 -7.12 -11.98 -42.19
CA LEU A 26 -7.86 -12.72 -43.21
C LEU A 26 -9.32 -12.26 -43.26
N LEU A 27 -9.97 -12.10 -42.10
CA LEU A 27 -11.34 -11.63 -42.01
C LEU A 27 -11.46 -10.22 -42.60
N LEU A 28 -10.59 -9.29 -42.21
CA LEU A 28 -10.54 -7.94 -42.78
C LEU A 28 -10.39 -7.98 -44.31
N TRP A 29 -9.50 -8.83 -44.81
CA TRP A 29 -9.26 -8.97 -46.24
C TRP A 29 -10.46 -9.55 -47.00
N ILE A 30 -11.16 -10.55 -46.43
CA ILE A 30 -12.37 -11.14 -47.00
C ILE A 30 -13.49 -10.10 -47.03
N THR A 31 -13.76 -9.43 -45.91
CA THR A 31 -14.85 -8.46 -45.80
C THR A 31 -14.59 -7.22 -46.65
N ALA A 32 -13.35 -6.75 -46.75
CA ALA A 32 -12.98 -5.62 -47.61
C ALA A 32 -13.15 -5.91 -49.11
N ARG A 33 -13.16 -7.19 -49.53
CA ARG A 33 -13.29 -7.61 -50.93
C ARG A 33 -14.69 -8.08 -51.31
N LYS A 34 -15.55 -8.39 -50.33
CA LYS A 34 -16.90 -8.89 -50.59
C LYS A 34 -17.75 -7.77 -51.17
N LYS A 35 -18.27 -7.97 -52.38
CA LYS A 35 -19.26 -7.09 -52.99
C LYS A 35 -20.64 -7.70 -52.77
N ILE A 36 -21.51 -6.99 -52.07
CA ILE A 36 -22.91 -7.39 -51.87
C ILE A 36 -23.76 -6.56 -52.83
N VAL A 37 -24.73 -7.19 -53.50
CA VAL A 37 -25.71 -6.50 -54.33
C VAL A 37 -26.61 -5.69 -53.39
N SER A 38 -26.55 -4.37 -53.46
CA SER A 38 -27.45 -3.50 -52.71
C SER A 38 -28.80 -3.39 -53.41
N SER A 39 -29.85 -3.14 -52.63
CA SER A 39 -31.11 -2.62 -53.15
C SER A 39 -30.89 -1.27 -53.85
N SER A 40 -31.88 -0.81 -54.63
CA SER A 40 -31.78 0.45 -55.40
C SER A 40 -31.52 1.70 -54.55
N ASP A 41 -31.73 1.61 -53.24
CA ASP A 41 -31.53 2.65 -52.22
C ASP A 41 -30.23 2.49 -51.41
N ASN A 42 -29.32 1.60 -51.83
CA ASN A 42 -28.05 1.29 -51.15
C ASN A 42 -28.20 0.60 -49.76
N THR A 43 -29.37 0.03 -49.46
CA THR A 43 -29.59 -0.77 -48.25
C THR A 43 -29.46 -2.28 -48.52
N THR A 44 -29.43 -3.08 -47.45
CA THR A 44 -29.46 -4.55 -47.50
C THR A 44 -30.84 -5.13 -47.86
N GLY A 45 -31.88 -4.28 -47.97
CA GLY A 45 -33.24 -4.68 -48.33
C GLY A 45 -34.04 -5.34 -47.20
N HIS A 46 -33.54 -5.34 -45.97
CA HIS A 46 -34.27 -5.81 -44.78
C HIS A 46 -34.55 -4.61 -43.88
N VAL A 47 -35.78 -4.55 -43.36
CA VAL A 47 -36.22 -3.54 -42.39
C VAL A 47 -36.40 -4.22 -41.05
N TRP A 48 -35.79 -3.65 -40.02
CA TRP A 48 -35.93 -4.05 -38.63
C TRP A 48 -36.71 -2.95 -37.90
N ASP A 49 -37.59 -3.33 -36.99
CA ASP A 49 -38.30 -2.38 -36.12
C ASP A 49 -38.85 -1.13 -36.83
N GLU A 50 -39.87 -1.36 -37.68
CA GLU A 50 -40.59 -0.35 -38.49
C GLU A 50 -39.74 0.44 -39.52
N ASP A 51 -38.59 1.01 -39.16
CA ASP A 51 -37.81 1.91 -40.00
C ASP A 51 -36.27 1.70 -40.01
N LEU A 52 -35.71 0.81 -39.17
CA LEU A 52 -34.26 0.58 -39.14
C LEU A 52 -33.80 -0.23 -40.35
N THR A 53 -32.84 0.31 -41.09
CA THR A 53 -32.24 -0.34 -42.27
C THR A 53 -30.72 -0.29 -42.19
N GLU A 54 -30.06 -1.30 -42.76
CA GLU A 54 -28.60 -1.37 -42.80
C GLU A 54 -28.09 -0.92 -44.17
N MET A 55 -27.18 0.05 -44.18
CA MET A 55 -26.53 0.54 -45.40
C MET A 55 -25.38 -0.37 -45.81
N ASN A 56 -25.24 -0.61 -47.12
CA ASN A 56 -24.13 -1.40 -47.67
C ASN A 56 -22.92 -0.51 -48.03
N ASN A 57 -22.40 0.22 -47.05
CA ASN A 57 -21.27 1.13 -47.26
C ASN A 57 -19.92 0.40 -47.15
N PRO A 58 -18.91 0.77 -47.96
CA PRO A 58 -17.57 0.25 -47.79
C PRO A 58 -16.96 0.74 -46.47
N MET A 59 -16.12 -0.10 -45.85
CA MET A 59 -15.38 0.31 -44.67
C MET A 59 -14.51 1.55 -44.95
N PRO A 60 -14.48 2.55 -44.05
CA PRO A 60 -13.64 3.72 -44.23
C PRO A 60 -12.17 3.33 -44.37
N ARG A 61 -11.48 3.89 -45.38
CA ARG A 61 -10.08 3.54 -45.68
C ARG A 61 -9.13 3.82 -44.50
N TRP A 62 -9.36 4.93 -43.78
CA TRP A 62 -8.56 5.28 -42.61
C TRP A 62 -8.72 4.23 -41.49
N TRP A 63 -9.93 3.71 -41.30
CA TRP A 63 -10.22 2.69 -40.29
C TRP A 63 -9.53 1.37 -40.64
N MET A 64 -9.57 0.96 -41.92
CA MET A 64 -8.85 -0.23 -42.37
C MET A 64 -7.34 -0.11 -42.18
N TRP A 65 -6.76 1.04 -42.53
CA TRP A 65 -5.33 1.29 -42.30
C TRP A 65 -4.96 1.26 -40.81
N MET A 66 -5.79 1.85 -39.95
CA MET A 66 -5.61 1.79 -38.51
C MET A 66 -5.61 0.34 -38.00
N PHE A 67 -6.55 -0.49 -38.46
CA PHE A 67 -6.61 -1.91 -38.10
C PHE A 67 -5.35 -2.69 -38.54
N VAL A 68 -4.84 -2.41 -39.73
CA VAL A 68 -3.59 -3.03 -40.21
C VAL A 68 -2.40 -2.57 -39.37
N LEU A 69 -2.31 -1.28 -39.05
CA LEU A 69 -1.24 -0.72 -38.23
C LEU A 69 -1.21 -1.31 -36.82
N THR A 70 -2.37 -1.48 -36.17
CA THR A 70 -2.42 -2.11 -34.84
C THR A 70 -1.99 -3.57 -34.89
N THR A 71 -2.33 -4.29 -35.97
CA THR A 71 -1.85 -5.67 -36.19
C THR A 71 -0.33 -5.72 -36.36
N VAL A 72 0.24 -4.83 -37.19
CA VAL A 72 1.69 -4.72 -37.37
C VAL A 72 2.39 -4.37 -36.06
N PHE A 73 1.84 -3.42 -35.29
CA PHE A 73 2.33 -3.06 -33.97
C PHE A 73 2.31 -4.25 -33.01
N ALA A 74 1.20 -5.00 -32.95
CA ALA A 74 1.08 -6.16 -32.08
C ALA A 74 2.12 -7.24 -32.42
N LEU A 75 2.33 -7.53 -33.70
CA LEU A 75 3.37 -8.47 -34.14
C LEU A 75 4.78 -7.96 -33.76
N GLY A 76 5.07 -6.68 -34.01
CA GLY A 76 6.32 -6.06 -33.58
C GLY A 76 6.53 -6.14 -32.07
N TYR A 77 5.48 -5.87 -31.29
CA TYR A 77 5.52 -5.92 -29.83
C TYR A 77 5.80 -7.35 -29.33
N LEU A 78 5.13 -8.36 -29.89
CA LEU A 78 5.35 -9.78 -29.55
C LEU A 78 6.74 -10.31 -29.98
N ILE A 79 7.41 -9.66 -30.92
CA ILE A 79 8.81 -9.95 -31.26
C ILE A 79 9.76 -9.36 -30.20
N LEU A 80 9.45 -8.17 -29.70
CA LEU A 80 10.32 -7.42 -28.79
C LEU A 80 10.17 -7.86 -27.33
N TYR A 81 8.93 -8.10 -26.89
CA TYR A 81 8.54 -8.38 -25.52
C TYR A 81 8.05 -9.83 -25.33
N PRO A 82 8.06 -10.36 -24.09
CA PRO A 82 7.45 -11.64 -23.79
C PRO A 82 5.93 -11.60 -24.03
N GLY A 83 5.40 -12.66 -24.63
CA GLY A 83 3.97 -12.77 -24.93
C GLY A 83 3.60 -14.01 -25.75
N LEU A 84 4.55 -14.55 -26.53
CA LEU A 84 4.39 -15.80 -27.28
C LEU A 84 4.89 -16.99 -26.46
N GLY A 85 4.07 -17.45 -25.52
CA GLY A 85 4.42 -18.60 -24.67
C GLY A 85 5.67 -18.32 -23.84
N SER A 86 6.70 -19.16 -23.99
CA SER A 86 7.99 -19.04 -23.29
C SER A 86 9.03 -18.20 -24.05
N PHE A 87 8.67 -17.61 -25.18
CA PHE A 87 9.54 -16.67 -25.89
C PHE A 87 9.71 -15.39 -25.08
N ALA A 88 10.94 -15.10 -24.64
CA ALA A 88 11.25 -13.95 -23.79
C ALA A 88 11.24 -12.60 -24.53
N GLY A 89 10.99 -12.59 -25.85
CA GLY A 89 11.21 -11.42 -26.69
C GLY A 89 12.69 -11.19 -27.01
N LYS A 90 12.97 -10.36 -28.02
CA LYS A 90 14.34 -9.99 -28.38
C LYS A 90 15.02 -9.07 -27.37
N LEU A 91 14.24 -8.32 -26.59
CA LEU A 91 14.79 -7.40 -25.60
C LEU A 91 15.12 -8.08 -24.27
N GLY A 92 14.66 -9.32 -24.05
CA GLY A 92 14.82 -10.02 -22.76
C GLY A 92 14.16 -9.28 -21.60
N TRP A 93 13.22 -8.38 -21.88
CA TRP A 93 12.54 -7.57 -20.87
C TRP A 93 11.66 -8.44 -19.98
N THR A 94 11.65 -8.13 -18.68
CA THR A 94 10.68 -8.68 -17.73
C THR A 94 10.30 -7.59 -16.74
N GLN A 95 9.04 -7.60 -16.28
CA GLN A 95 8.57 -6.65 -15.26
C GLN A 95 9.40 -6.69 -13.96
N LEU A 96 9.88 -7.88 -13.56
CA LEU A 96 10.73 -8.04 -12.38
C LEU A 96 12.13 -7.48 -12.61
N GLY A 97 12.69 -7.68 -13.81
CA GLY A 97 14.00 -7.12 -14.18
C GLY A 97 13.96 -5.60 -14.25
N GLU A 98 12.91 -5.02 -14.84
CA GLU A 98 12.71 -3.57 -14.87
C GLU A 98 12.53 -2.99 -13.46
N TYR A 99 11.69 -3.61 -12.63
CA TYR A 99 11.54 -3.23 -11.23
C TYR A 99 12.87 -3.26 -10.47
N GLN A 100 13.66 -4.32 -10.62
CA GLN A 100 14.94 -4.43 -9.95
C GLN A 100 15.92 -3.34 -10.41
N GLN A 101 15.98 -3.07 -11.72
CA GLN A 101 16.81 -2.00 -12.27
C GLN A 101 16.39 -0.62 -11.75
N GLU A 102 15.09 -0.35 -11.66
CA GLU A 102 14.55 0.89 -11.12
C GLU A 102 14.89 1.04 -9.63
N MET A 103 14.70 -0.02 -8.84
CA MET A 103 15.04 -0.04 -7.41
C MET A 103 16.55 0.13 -7.17
N ASP A 104 17.40 -0.52 -7.97
CA ASP A 104 18.86 -0.42 -7.85
C ASP A 104 19.35 0.97 -8.22
N LYS A 105 18.81 1.56 -9.30
CA LYS A 105 19.09 2.94 -9.69
C LYS A 105 18.65 3.91 -8.59
N GLY A 106 17.42 3.77 -8.11
CA GLY A 106 16.88 4.60 -7.04
C GLY A 106 17.71 4.50 -5.76
N ARG A 107 18.13 3.29 -5.36
CA ARG A 107 19.04 3.08 -4.22
C ARG A 107 20.37 3.78 -4.44
N ALA A 108 21.00 3.60 -5.60
CA ALA A 108 22.29 4.23 -5.89
C ALA A 108 22.24 5.76 -5.85
N GLU A 109 21.12 6.37 -6.27
CA GLU A 109 20.91 7.82 -6.22
C GLU A 109 20.75 8.34 -4.77
N ILE A 110 20.06 7.60 -3.90
CA ILE A 110 19.81 8.01 -2.50
C ILE A 110 20.91 7.56 -1.52
N GLU A 111 21.71 6.56 -1.87
CA GLU A 111 22.73 5.97 -1.00
C GLU A 111 23.66 7.02 -0.36
N PRO A 112 24.21 8.01 -1.09
CA PRO A 112 25.11 9.00 -0.48
C PRO A 112 24.41 9.87 0.58
N LEU A 113 23.12 10.16 0.35
CA LEU A 113 22.30 10.95 1.27
C LEU A 113 22.03 10.16 2.56
N TYR A 114 21.63 8.89 2.44
CA TYR A 114 21.40 8.02 3.58
C TYR A 114 22.68 7.68 4.33
N ALA A 115 23.79 7.43 3.63
CA ALA A 115 25.09 7.17 4.23
C ALA A 115 25.57 8.36 5.08
N ARG A 116 25.35 9.60 4.61
CA ARG A 116 25.62 10.81 5.41
C ARG A 116 24.84 10.77 6.72
N PHE A 117 23.52 10.59 6.69
CA PHE A 117 22.71 10.59 7.91
C PHE A 117 22.97 9.38 8.82
N ALA A 118 23.25 8.21 8.26
CA ALA A 118 23.59 7.01 9.01
C ALA A 118 24.90 7.13 9.80
N SER A 119 25.81 8.01 9.35
CA SER A 119 27.08 8.29 10.05
C SER A 119 26.95 9.33 11.17
N MET A 120 25.83 10.04 11.25
CA MET A 120 25.57 11.09 12.25
C MET A 120 24.95 10.51 13.51
N LYS A 121 25.13 11.19 14.64
CA LYS A 121 24.39 10.85 15.87
C LYS A 121 22.92 11.28 15.75
N PRO A 122 21.98 10.57 16.39
CA PRO A 122 20.56 10.92 16.31
C PRO A 122 20.24 12.39 16.66
N GLU A 123 20.94 12.96 17.63
CA GLU A 123 20.79 14.37 18.03
C GLU A 123 21.23 15.33 16.93
N GLU A 124 22.27 14.97 16.18
CA GLU A 124 22.75 15.76 15.04
C GLU A 124 21.79 15.65 13.85
N VAL A 125 21.23 14.45 13.61
CA VAL A 125 20.21 14.22 12.57
C VAL A 125 18.94 15.02 12.89
N ALA A 126 18.51 15.04 14.16
CA ALA A 126 17.35 15.82 14.59
C ALA A 126 17.54 17.34 14.44
N GLY A 127 18.79 17.82 14.42
CA GLY A 127 19.13 19.22 14.17
C GLY A 127 19.29 19.59 12.69
N ASP A 128 19.38 18.62 11.79
CA ASP A 128 19.57 18.87 10.36
C ASP A 128 18.22 19.09 9.65
N ALA A 129 18.05 20.26 9.04
CA ALA A 129 16.80 20.65 8.39
C ALA A 129 16.41 19.73 7.22
N GLN A 130 17.38 19.20 6.49
CA GLN A 130 17.13 18.28 5.38
C GLN A 130 16.67 16.91 5.90
N ALA A 131 17.32 16.40 6.96
CA ALA A 131 16.93 15.17 7.63
C ALA A 131 15.52 15.28 8.22
N MET A 132 15.20 16.40 8.88
CA MET A 132 13.86 16.64 9.45
C MET A 132 12.79 16.70 8.36
N ALA A 133 13.04 17.34 7.21
CA ALA A 133 12.09 17.35 6.11
C ALA A 133 11.86 15.95 5.49
N ILE A 134 12.87 15.07 5.50
CA ILE A 134 12.72 13.67 5.09
C ILE A 134 11.94 12.89 6.15
N GLY A 135 12.30 13.07 7.43
CA GLY A 135 11.63 12.46 8.58
C GLY A 135 10.15 12.83 8.64
N GLU A 136 9.80 14.08 8.38
CA GLU A 136 8.40 14.54 8.31
C GLU A 136 7.62 13.80 7.21
N ARG A 137 8.18 13.66 6.00
CA ARG A 137 7.53 12.89 4.92
C ARG A 137 7.37 11.42 5.28
N LEU A 138 8.38 10.81 5.90
CA LEU A 138 8.30 9.43 6.38
C LEU A 138 7.25 9.30 7.48
N PHE A 139 7.16 10.26 8.39
CA PHE A 139 6.16 10.30 9.45
C PHE A 139 4.74 10.42 8.89
N MET A 140 4.53 11.33 7.93
CA MET A 140 3.22 11.51 7.30
C MET A 140 2.74 10.28 6.54
N ASN A 141 3.65 9.56 5.88
CA ASN A 141 3.29 8.36 5.13
C ASN A 141 3.07 7.13 6.02
N ASN A 142 3.82 7.00 7.12
CA ASN A 142 3.88 5.73 7.88
C ASN A 142 3.34 5.81 9.31
N CYS A 143 3.26 7.01 9.92
CA CYS A 143 2.99 7.17 11.35
C CYS A 143 1.75 8.04 11.65
N ALA A 144 1.48 9.04 10.81
CA ALA A 144 0.44 10.04 11.06
C ALA A 144 -0.99 9.46 11.14
N GLN A 145 -1.23 8.31 10.49
CA GLN A 145 -2.53 7.64 10.56
C GLN A 145 -2.94 7.24 11.99
N CYS A 146 -1.96 6.99 12.86
CA CYS A 146 -2.16 6.63 14.26
C CYS A 146 -1.80 7.78 15.20
N HIS A 147 -0.67 8.44 14.96
CA HIS A 147 -0.15 9.50 15.83
C HIS A 147 -0.63 10.91 15.47
N GLY A 148 -1.55 11.04 14.50
CA GLY A 148 -2.04 12.33 14.03
C GLY A 148 -1.05 13.04 13.10
N SER A 149 -1.54 13.96 12.27
CA SER A 149 -0.72 14.74 11.34
C SER A 149 0.23 15.71 12.03
N ASP A 150 -0.08 16.10 13.27
CA ASP A 150 0.74 16.97 14.12
C ASP A 150 1.54 16.17 15.17
N ALA A 151 1.56 14.84 15.05
CA ALA A 151 2.20 13.90 15.98
C ALA A 151 1.66 13.94 17.43
N ARG A 152 0.51 14.60 17.68
CA ARG A 152 -0.07 14.72 19.03
C ARG A 152 -0.92 13.54 19.48
N GLY A 153 -1.03 12.51 18.64
CA GLY A 153 -1.73 11.28 18.95
C GLY A 153 -3.25 11.44 18.96
N GLY A 154 -3.89 10.54 19.68
CA GLY A 154 -5.33 10.47 19.82
C GLY A 154 -5.72 9.49 20.91
N LYS A 155 -7.01 9.16 21.03
CA LYS A 155 -7.43 8.12 21.97
C LYS A 155 -6.69 6.82 21.63
N SER A 156 -5.97 6.27 22.61
CA SER A 156 -5.14 5.07 22.50
C SER A 156 -3.81 5.21 21.73
N PHE A 157 -3.48 6.39 21.19
CA PHE A 157 -2.22 6.62 20.49
C PHE A 157 -1.42 7.73 21.17
N PRO A 158 -0.17 7.47 21.59
CA PRO A 158 0.65 8.46 22.29
C PRO A 158 0.87 9.75 21.51
N ASN A 159 0.97 10.84 22.25
CA ASN A 159 1.52 12.10 21.78
C ASN A 159 3.05 11.95 21.71
N LEU A 160 3.63 12.17 20.53
CA LEU A 160 5.07 12.06 20.30
C LEU A 160 5.80 13.40 20.41
N THR A 161 5.07 14.47 20.73
CA THR A 161 5.60 15.85 20.82
C THR A 161 5.80 16.33 22.25
N ASP A 162 5.33 15.58 23.25
CA ASP A 162 5.50 15.93 24.65
C ASP A 162 6.70 15.23 25.29
N GLY A 163 6.88 15.45 26.59
CA GLY A 163 7.97 14.86 27.37
C GLY A 163 7.62 13.53 28.03
N ASP A 164 6.43 12.96 27.79
CA ASP A 164 5.95 11.77 28.48
C ASP A 164 6.14 10.51 27.64
N TRP A 165 7.12 9.69 28.00
CA TRP A 165 7.54 8.52 27.24
C TRP A 165 7.33 7.22 28.03
N LEU A 166 6.35 6.42 27.60
CA LEU A 166 6.01 5.15 28.24
C LEU A 166 7.16 4.12 28.23
N HIS A 167 7.94 4.07 27.15
CA HIS A 167 9.05 3.12 26.97
C HIS A 167 10.43 3.80 26.92
N GLY A 168 10.52 5.03 27.43
CA GLY A 168 11.74 5.85 27.41
C GLY A 168 11.86 6.77 26.18
N GLY A 169 12.33 7.99 26.41
CA GLY A 169 12.44 9.05 25.39
C GLY A 169 13.84 9.29 24.86
N THR A 170 14.82 8.43 25.18
CA THR A 170 16.17 8.56 24.60
C THR A 170 16.14 8.07 23.15
N PRO A 171 17.06 8.56 22.28
CA PRO A 171 17.11 8.14 20.88
C PRO A 171 17.20 6.61 20.71
N GLU A 172 17.92 5.93 21.58
CA GLU A 172 18.07 4.47 21.56
C GLU A 172 16.72 3.77 21.85
N LYS A 173 15.96 4.28 22.83
CA LYS A 173 14.65 3.73 23.20
C LYS A 173 13.57 4.01 22.17
N ILE A 174 13.63 5.16 21.52
CA ILE A 174 12.77 5.49 20.39
C ILE A 174 13.11 4.59 19.20
N SER A 175 14.39 4.42 18.87
CA SER A 175 14.83 3.51 17.81
C SER A 175 14.41 2.07 18.07
N GLU A 176 14.58 1.56 19.30
CA GLU A 176 14.11 0.25 19.71
C GLU A 176 12.59 0.10 19.49
N THR A 177 11.81 1.12 19.87
CA THR A 177 10.35 1.16 19.66
C THR A 177 9.97 1.11 18.17
N LEU A 178 10.70 1.83 17.31
CA LEU A 178 10.44 1.87 15.87
C LEU A 178 10.79 0.54 15.17
N HIS A 179 11.88 -0.13 15.59
CA HIS A 179 12.34 -1.35 14.94
C HIS A 179 11.70 -2.63 15.48
N GLN A 180 11.45 -2.71 16.79
CA GLN A 180 10.93 -3.90 17.44
C GLN A 180 9.42 -3.83 17.70
N GLY A 181 8.83 -2.64 17.61
CA GLY A 181 7.47 -2.38 18.07
C GLY A 181 7.36 -2.44 19.60
N ARG A 182 6.17 -2.13 20.10
CA ARG A 182 5.83 -2.21 21.53
C ARG A 182 4.43 -2.80 21.71
N VAL A 183 4.26 -3.58 22.76
CA VAL A 183 2.96 -4.14 23.16
C VAL A 183 2.77 -3.89 24.64
N GLY A 184 2.03 -2.83 24.97
CA GLY A 184 1.60 -2.58 26.34
C GLY A 184 0.47 -3.53 26.73
N ASN A 185 0.59 -4.19 27.89
CA ASN A 185 -0.44 -5.09 28.38
C ASN A 185 -0.86 -4.72 29.81
N MET A 186 -2.04 -4.10 29.95
CA MET A 186 -2.68 -3.88 31.25
C MET A 186 -3.64 -5.04 31.52
N PRO A 187 -3.34 -5.95 32.46
CA PRO A 187 -4.21 -7.09 32.74
C PRO A 187 -5.54 -6.64 33.37
N PRO A 188 -6.61 -7.44 33.24
CA PRO A 188 -7.85 -7.19 33.97
C PRO A 188 -7.62 -7.22 35.49
N MET A 189 -7.79 -6.07 36.16
CA MET A 189 -7.48 -5.92 37.60
C MET A 189 -8.67 -6.13 38.54
N ALA A 190 -9.87 -6.42 38.02
CA ALA A 190 -11.09 -6.45 38.83
C ALA A 190 -10.97 -7.41 40.03
N GLU A 191 -10.54 -8.65 39.79
CA GLU A 191 -10.38 -9.66 40.85
C GLU A 191 -9.27 -9.30 41.84
N ALA A 192 -8.16 -8.73 41.36
CA ALA A 192 -7.04 -8.31 42.20
C ALA A 192 -7.38 -7.11 43.11
N VAL A 193 -8.29 -6.24 42.67
CA VAL A 193 -8.70 -5.03 43.39
C VAL A 193 -9.86 -5.31 44.34
N GLY A 194 -10.80 -6.18 43.95
CA GLY A 194 -11.94 -6.61 44.75
C GLY A 194 -13.26 -6.47 43.98
N ASN A 195 -14.14 -5.59 44.44
CA ASN A 195 -15.47 -5.38 43.83
C ASN A 195 -15.51 -4.14 42.92
N ALA A 196 -16.65 -3.90 42.26
CA ALA A 196 -16.82 -2.78 41.35
C ALA A 196 -16.66 -1.40 42.03
N ASP A 197 -17.03 -1.28 43.31
CA ASP A 197 -16.82 -0.03 44.06
C ASP A 197 -15.35 0.18 44.42
N ASP A 198 -14.60 -0.88 44.71
CA ASP A 198 -13.15 -0.82 44.91
C ASP A 198 -12.43 -0.35 43.63
N VAL A 199 -12.85 -0.84 42.45
CA VAL A 199 -12.31 -0.41 41.16
C VAL A 199 -12.60 1.08 40.91
N ARG A 200 -13.81 1.56 41.25
CA ARG A 200 -14.15 3.00 41.17
C ARG A 200 -13.33 3.82 42.16
N ASN A 201 -13.16 3.35 43.39
CA ASN A 201 -12.36 4.06 44.39
C ASN A 201 -10.89 4.17 43.94
N LEU A 202 -10.34 3.08 43.39
CA LEU A 202 -9.01 3.05 42.82
C LEU A 202 -8.85 4.01 41.64
N SER A 203 -9.83 4.10 40.72
CA SER A 203 -9.73 5.04 39.60
C SER A 203 -9.71 6.50 40.07
N HIS A 204 -10.47 6.85 41.12
CA HIS A 204 -10.37 8.17 41.75
C HIS A 204 -9.02 8.42 42.43
N TYR A 205 -8.40 7.40 43.01
CA TYR A 205 -7.04 7.53 43.54
C TYR A 205 -6.03 7.81 42.41
N VAL A 206 -6.10 7.08 41.29
CA VAL A 206 -5.23 7.31 40.13
C VAL A 206 -5.43 8.71 39.55
N LEU A 207 -6.67 9.21 39.48
CA LEU A 207 -6.95 10.60 39.08
C LEU A 207 -6.30 11.62 40.04
N SER A 208 -6.24 11.32 41.34
CA SER A 208 -5.60 12.21 42.32
C SER A 208 -4.08 12.29 42.14
N LEU A 209 -3.44 11.21 41.66
CA LEU A 209 -1.99 11.20 41.38
C LEU A 209 -1.63 12.15 40.22
N SER A 210 -2.51 12.32 39.25
CA SER A 210 -2.32 13.26 38.12
C SER A 210 -2.86 14.67 38.39
N GLY A 211 -3.39 14.94 39.58
CA GLY A 211 -4.03 16.21 39.92
C GLY A 211 -5.36 16.45 39.17
N SER A 212 -5.94 15.40 38.58
CA SER A 212 -7.21 15.48 37.87
C SER A 212 -8.39 15.61 38.84
N PRO A 213 -9.54 16.16 38.41
CA PRO A 213 -10.75 16.19 39.22
C PRO A 213 -11.14 14.79 39.72
N HIS A 214 -11.34 14.64 41.03
CA HIS A 214 -11.65 13.37 41.67
C HIS A 214 -12.48 13.57 42.94
N ASP A 215 -13.13 12.49 43.40
CA ASP A 215 -13.79 12.43 44.71
C ASP A 215 -12.75 12.05 45.78
N SER A 216 -12.55 12.94 46.75
CA SER A 216 -11.53 12.79 47.79
C SER A 216 -11.78 11.61 48.73
N LEU A 217 -13.06 11.31 49.05
CA LEU A 217 -13.41 10.17 49.89
C LEU A 217 -13.08 8.87 49.16
N ARG A 218 -13.48 8.77 47.89
CA ARG A 218 -13.18 7.61 47.05
C ARG A 218 -11.69 7.42 46.84
N ALA A 219 -10.95 8.50 46.59
CA ALA A 219 -9.49 8.44 46.46
C ALA A 219 -8.82 7.92 47.75
N SER A 220 -9.28 8.37 48.92
CA SER A 220 -8.79 7.87 50.21
C SER A 220 -9.04 6.37 50.40
N LEU A 221 -10.23 5.89 49.99
CA LEU A 221 -10.58 4.46 50.05
C LEU A 221 -9.84 3.62 49.01
N GLY A 222 -9.51 4.20 47.85
CA GLY A 222 -8.79 3.55 46.75
C GLY A 222 -7.28 3.44 46.95
N LYS A 223 -6.68 4.36 47.71
CA LYS A 223 -5.23 4.39 47.99
C LYS A 223 -4.62 3.04 48.39
N PRO A 224 -5.14 2.29 49.38
CA PRO A 224 -4.55 0.99 49.74
C PRO A 224 -4.66 -0.07 48.62
N LYS A 225 -5.64 0.06 47.72
CA LYS A 225 -5.84 -0.88 46.61
C LYS A 225 -4.81 -0.70 45.49
N PHE A 226 -4.18 0.47 45.38
CA PHE A 226 -3.14 0.74 44.39
C PHE A 226 -1.89 -0.12 44.57
N ALA A 227 -1.72 -0.77 45.72
CA ALA A 227 -0.66 -1.76 45.93
C ALA A 227 -0.67 -2.88 44.85
N ALA A 228 -1.86 -3.25 44.33
CA ALA A 228 -1.97 -4.22 43.24
C ALA A 228 -1.45 -3.69 41.89
N CYS A 229 -1.35 -2.37 41.72
CA CYS A 229 -0.88 -1.71 40.51
C CYS A 229 0.61 -1.32 40.58
N ALA A 230 1.13 -1.16 41.80
CA ALA A 230 2.45 -0.58 42.05
C ALA A 230 3.62 -1.39 41.47
N ALA A 231 3.43 -2.70 41.25
CA ALA A 231 4.45 -3.54 40.61
C ALA A 231 4.80 -3.07 39.19
N CYS A 232 3.82 -2.53 38.46
CA CYS A 232 4.01 -2.04 37.09
C CYS A 232 4.05 -0.51 37.02
N HIS A 233 3.29 0.18 37.87
CA HIS A 233 3.14 1.64 37.80
C HIS A 233 3.98 2.42 38.83
N GLY A 234 4.76 1.73 39.68
CA GLY A 234 5.44 2.33 40.82
C GLY A 234 4.47 2.72 41.93
N MET A 235 4.96 2.92 43.16
CA MET A 235 4.12 3.24 44.33
C MET A 235 3.48 4.63 44.26
N ASP A 236 4.08 5.54 43.52
CA ASP A 236 3.66 6.93 43.30
C ASP A 236 3.07 7.16 41.89
N GLY A 237 2.89 6.10 41.11
CA GLY A 237 2.31 6.18 39.77
C GLY A 237 3.24 6.76 38.70
N LYS A 238 4.56 6.81 38.94
CA LYS A 238 5.54 7.29 37.96
C LYS A 238 5.78 6.35 36.78
N GLY A 239 5.26 5.13 36.83
CA GLY A 239 5.44 4.14 35.77
C GLY A 239 6.78 3.41 35.85
N ASN A 240 6.93 2.39 35.01
CA ASN A 240 8.15 1.60 34.87
C ASN A 240 8.47 1.41 33.39
N GLN A 241 9.47 2.14 32.88
CA GLN A 241 9.90 2.08 31.48
C GLN A 241 10.66 0.78 31.12
N ALA A 242 10.96 -0.08 32.09
CA ALA A 242 11.62 -1.37 31.85
C ALA A 242 10.63 -2.48 31.44
N LEU A 243 9.32 -2.23 31.52
CA LEU A 243 8.25 -3.12 31.06
C LEU A 243 7.90 -2.86 29.60
#